data_AF-A0A5N5Q0J9-F1
#
_entry.id   AF-A0A5N5Q0J9-F1
#
_cell.length_a   1.000
_cell.length_b   1.000
_cell.length_c   1.000
_cell.angle_alpha   90.00
_cell.angle_beta   90.00
_cell.angle_gamma   90.00
#
_symmetry.space_group_name_H-M   'P 1'
#
loop_
_entity.id
_entity.type
_entity.pdbx_description
1 polymer ?
#
loop_
_entity_poly.entity_id
_entity_poly.type
_entity_poly.pdbx_seq_one_letter_code
_entity_poly.pdbx_strand_id
1 'polypeptide(L)'
;MDTRTIHWFESSYDLNKIDVNKWQFQIAKMVATSPGSPPVSNVIWKSVALQPQANISWPVKYGLNWSATLPTAGITVTVGGRWQACDKGEAFDLTRLGEWVPSRTAPTPGWMTVGNIDYQYPGVSGIHLVVGVMNPATGSYDTIFIDTTELPPGSSGSYQPQEEVKWWLEGSSLTGSVYSKTRGSVGGVNLSSPAPTTNKYEYWTTYLFDSGSWVNTQTAPPAVYTAPIPYLGAEDTELTSTLAALPPTVQIIPWPWIGFATFSAAVATFKANTVKMEVKAQLDAKYTGVSVEWEGTSGTKLNFSLGKPRGAEFGSFEALGFSLAAGVDDPKADVNAALQSAASQGDFPPGETWNITTDRLVSSSGGKNGAPLPRGMRQIAAISNGY
;
A
#
# COMPACT_ATOMS: atom_id res chain seq x y z
N MET A 1 -14.48 11.52 -23.55
CA MET A 1 -13.59 12.16 -22.56
C MET A 1 -12.64 11.11 -22.07
N ASP A 2 -11.36 11.44 -22.07
CA ASP A 2 -10.29 10.56 -21.65
C ASP A 2 -10.21 10.58 -20.12
N THR A 3 -10.79 9.57 -19.47
CA THR A 3 -10.72 9.37 -18.01
C THR A 3 -9.53 8.47 -17.70
N ARG A 4 -8.82 8.80 -16.63
CA ARG A 4 -7.72 8.02 -16.06
C ARG A 4 -8.17 7.44 -14.74
N THR A 5 -7.84 6.17 -14.47
CA THR A 5 -8.27 5.49 -13.25
C THR A 5 -7.16 4.67 -12.63
N ILE A 6 -6.99 4.81 -11.31
CA ILE A 6 -6.25 3.87 -10.47
C ILE A 6 -7.26 3.08 -9.64
N HIS A 7 -7.23 1.77 -9.78
CA HIS A 7 -7.96 0.84 -8.94
C HIS A 7 -7.04 0.38 -7.83
N TRP A 8 -7.24 0.92 -6.64
CA TRP A 8 -6.67 0.36 -5.43
C TRP A 8 -7.42 -0.93 -5.09
N PHE A 9 -6.68 -1.99 -4.81
CA PHE A 9 -7.18 -3.18 -4.14
C PHE A 9 -6.21 -3.65 -3.05
N GLU A 10 -6.72 -4.09 -1.89
CA GLU A 10 -5.90 -4.74 -0.85
C GLU A 10 -6.53 -6.00 -0.30
N SER A 11 -5.66 -6.96 0.02
CA SER A 11 -6.02 -8.13 0.80
C SER A 11 -6.43 -7.69 2.22
N SER A 12 -7.29 -8.47 2.88
CA SER A 12 -7.62 -8.17 4.29
C SER A 12 -6.42 -8.31 5.22
N TYR A 13 -5.42 -9.11 4.84
CA TYR A 13 -4.16 -9.23 5.58
C TYR A 13 -3.38 -7.91 5.54
N ASP A 14 -3.09 -7.40 4.34
CA ASP A 14 -2.36 -6.15 4.16
C ASP A 14 -3.17 -4.98 4.70
N LEU A 15 -4.47 -4.92 4.41
CA LEU A 15 -5.36 -3.87 4.91
C LEU A 15 -5.35 -3.78 6.44
N ASN A 16 -5.37 -4.91 7.15
CA ASN A 16 -5.28 -4.92 8.61
C ASN A 16 -3.92 -4.40 9.10
N LYS A 17 -2.81 -4.75 8.43
CA LYS A 17 -1.49 -4.22 8.76
C LYS A 17 -1.41 -2.71 8.53
N ILE A 18 -1.96 -2.24 7.40
CA ILE A 18 -2.04 -0.82 7.05
C ILE A 18 -2.86 -0.06 8.11
N ASP A 19 -4.00 -0.61 8.54
CA ASP A 19 -4.84 -0.01 9.60
C ASP A 19 -4.16 0.01 10.97
N VAL A 20 -3.51 -1.09 11.37
CA VAL A 20 -2.76 -1.15 12.64
C VAL A 20 -1.65 -0.11 12.67
N ASN A 21 -0.99 0.13 11.53
CA ASN A 21 0.03 1.17 11.39
C ASN A 21 -0.55 2.58 11.22
N LYS A 22 -1.89 2.70 11.15
CA LYS A 22 -2.63 3.95 10.94
C LYS A 22 -2.15 4.69 9.69
N TRP A 23 -1.82 3.92 8.66
CA TRP A 23 -1.41 4.43 7.35
C TRP A 23 -2.63 4.76 6.50
N GLN A 24 -2.50 5.77 5.67
CA GLN A 24 -3.50 6.18 4.69
C GLN A 24 -2.80 6.29 3.34
N PHE A 25 -3.56 6.05 2.28
CA PHE A 25 -3.02 6.20 0.94
C PHE A 25 -3.07 7.62 0.49
N GLN A 26 -2.03 7.93 -0.24
CA GLN A 26 -1.73 9.23 -0.77
C GLN A 26 -1.51 9.04 -2.25
N ILE A 27 -2.12 9.90 -3.06
CA ILE A 27 -1.84 9.99 -4.50
C ILE A 27 -1.61 11.44 -4.88
N ALA A 28 -0.59 11.65 -5.72
CA ALA A 28 -0.20 12.95 -6.20
C ALA A 28 -0.06 12.93 -7.73
N LYS A 29 -0.56 13.99 -8.37
CA LYS A 29 -0.39 14.23 -9.79
C LYS A 29 0.82 15.12 -10.00
N MET A 30 1.64 14.79 -10.99
CA MET A 30 2.85 15.54 -11.28
C MET A 30 2.55 16.71 -12.22
N VAL A 31 3.19 17.85 -12.00
CA VAL A 31 3.07 19.05 -12.85
C VAL A 31 4.47 19.57 -13.17
N ALA A 32 4.77 19.77 -14.46
CA ALA A 32 5.97 20.49 -14.86
C ALA A 32 5.68 21.99 -14.92
N THR A 33 6.62 22.81 -14.44
CA THR A 33 6.49 24.28 -14.37
C THR A 33 7.36 25.01 -15.40
N SER A 34 8.19 24.27 -16.15
CA SER A 34 8.98 24.81 -17.26
C SER A 34 9.44 23.68 -18.19
N PRO A 35 9.61 23.94 -19.50
CA PRO A 35 10.13 22.95 -20.44
C PRO A 35 11.51 22.42 -20.00
N GLY A 36 11.65 21.09 -19.96
CA GLY A 36 12.90 20.42 -19.58
C GLY A 36 13.12 20.24 -18.07
N SER A 37 12.29 20.85 -17.22
CA SER A 37 12.36 20.63 -15.77
C SER A 37 11.60 19.35 -15.36
N PRO A 38 12.12 18.58 -14.39
CA PRO A 38 11.41 17.44 -13.84
C PRO A 38 10.04 17.86 -13.28
N PRO A 39 8.96 17.11 -13.57
CA PRO A 39 7.67 17.33 -12.94
C PRO A 39 7.75 17.22 -11.41
N VAL A 40 6.99 18.06 -10.72
CA VAL A 40 6.91 18.12 -9.26
C VAL A 40 5.47 17.91 -8.78
N SER A 41 5.30 17.59 -7.50
CA SER A 41 4.00 17.53 -6.85
C SER A 41 4.10 18.04 -5.42
N ASN A 42 3.09 18.81 -4.99
CA ASN A 42 3.03 19.37 -3.64
C ASN A 42 1.60 19.47 -3.08
N VAL A 43 0.60 19.06 -3.85
CA VAL A 43 -0.76 18.82 -3.37
C VAL A 43 -1.06 17.35 -3.55
N ILE A 44 -1.57 16.74 -2.49
CA ILE A 44 -1.68 15.29 -2.35
C ILE A 44 -3.13 15.00 -1.95
N TRP A 45 -3.77 14.10 -2.70
CA TRP A 45 -5.04 13.54 -2.26
C TRP A 45 -4.79 12.42 -1.27
N LYS A 46 -5.58 12.41 -0.20
CA LYS A 46 -5.47 11.47 0.91
C LYS A 46 -6.77 10.71 1.09
N SER A 47 -6.68 9.39 1.26
CA SER A 47 -7.85 8.58 1.60
C SER A 47 -8.38 8.96 2.99
N VAL A 48 -9.68 9.27 3.08
CA VAL A 48 -10.35 9.58 4.36
C VAL A 48 -10.38 8.34 5.27
N ALA A 49 -10.72 7.19 4.70
CA ALA A 49 -10.72 5.90 5.37
C ALA A 49 -10.00 4.86 4.50
N LEU A 50 -9.40 3.87 5.16
CA LEU A 50 -8.91 2.68 4.47
C LEU A 50 -10.09 1.86 3.98
N GLN A 51 -10.02 1.44 2.72
CA GLN A 51 -11.04 0.61 2.08
C GLN A 51 -10.33 -0.54 1.37
N PRO A 52 -10.93 -1.74 1.34
CA PRO A 52 -10.36 -2.89 0.63
C PRO A 52 -10.26 -2.63 -0.88
N GLN A 53 -11.12 -1.74 -1.40
CA GLN A 53 -11.14 -1.30 -2.79
C GLN A 53 -11.44 0.18 -2.86
N ALA A 54 -10.72 0.90 -3.70
CA ALA A 54 -11.03 2.30 -4.02
C ALA A 54 -10.71 2.57 -5.49
N ASN A 55 -11.57 3.36 -6.14
CA ASN A 55 -11.34 3.83 -7.50
C ASN A 55 -11.02 5.32 -7.45
N ILE A 56 -9.84 5.69 -7.89
CA ILE A 56 -9.43 7.09 -8.02
C ILE A 56 -9.43 7.41 -9.51
N SER A 57 -10.41 8.20 -9.93
CA SER A 57 -10.57 8.58 -11.34
C SER A 57 -10.56 10.08 -11.52
N TRP A 58 -9.93 10.54 -12.60
CA TRP A 58 -9.96 11.93 -13.01
C TRP A 58 -10.06 12.05 -14.54
N PRO A 59 -10.83 13.01 -15.06
CA PRO A 59 -10.78 13.36 -16.47
C PRO A 59 -9.50 14.15 -16.78
N VAL A 60 -9.00 14.03 -18.01
CA VAL A 60 -7.95 14.93 -18.54
C VAL A 60 -8.59 16.29 -18.89
N LYS A 61 -8.98 17.04 -17.86
CA LYS A 61 -9.57 18.38 -17.94
C LYS A 61 -9.01 19.23 -16.82
N TYR A 62 -8.40 20.34 -17.17
CA TYR A 62 -7.61 21.14 -16.25
C TYR A 62 -8.12 22.56 -16.12
N GLY A 63 -7.75 23.19 -15.01
CA GLY A 63 -8.09 24.57 -14.74
C GLY A 63 -6.98 25.30 -14.02
N LEU A 64 -7.01 26.62 -14.15
CA LEU A 64 -6.14 27.56 -13.47
C LEU A 64 -6.92 28.33 -12.42
N ASN A 65 -6.27 28.57 -11.29
CA ASN A 65 -6.69 29.53 -10.28
C ASN A 65 -5.44 30.13 -9.64
N TRP A 66 -5.62 30.96 -8.61
CA TRP A 66 -4.52 31.56 -7.88
C TRP A 66 -4.83 31.61 -6.39
N SER A 67 -3.79 31.75 -5.58
CA SER A 67 -3.87 32.02 -4.15
C SER A 67 -2.89 33.12 -3.74
N ALA A 68 -3.29 33.96 -2.79
CA ALA A 68 -2.41 34.98 -2.23
C ALA A 68 -1.43 34.41 -1.19
N THR A 69 -1.67 33.19 -0.70
CA THR A 69 -0.87 32.57 0.35
C THR A 69 -0.53 31.14 -0.05
N LEU A 70 0.74 30.77 0.12
CA LEU A 70 1.10 29.37 0.09
C LEU A 70 0.57 28.71 1.37
N PRO A 71 -0.35 27.72 1.29
CA PRO A 71 -0.86 27.05 2.47
C PRO A 71 0.28 26.34 3.18
N THR A 72 0.26 26.38 4.51
CA THR A 72 1.18 25.56 5.28
C THR A 72 0.84 24.09 5.05
N ALA A 73 1.88 23.29 4.84
CA ALA A 73 1.92 21.88 5.11
C ALA A 73 0.78 21.32 6.01
N GLY A 74 -0.15 20.56 5.43
CA GLY A 74 -1.30 19.97 6.14
C GLY A 74 -2.59 20.79 6.13
N ILE A 75 -2.60 21.95 5.47
CA ILE A 75 -3.78 22.82 5.32
C ILE A 75 -4.32 22.73 3.88
N THR A 76 -5.65 22.75 3.74
CA THR A 76 -6.34 22.82 2.45
C THR A 76 -5.94 24.07 1.67
N VAL A 77 -5.68 23.93 0.37
CA VAL A 77 -5.41 25.07 -0.52
C VAL A 77 -6.67 25.93 -0.60
N THR A 78 -6.57 27.18 -0.19
CA THR A 78 -7.62 28.18 -0.40
C THR A 78 -7.28 28.97 -1.65
N VAL A 79 -8.18 28.93 -2.64
CA VAL A 79 -8.04 29.71 -3.88
C VAL A 79 -8.73 31.07 -3.72
N GLY A 80 -8.14 32.12 -4.28
CA GLY A 80 -8.66 33.49 -4.22
C GLY A 80 -9.50 33.90 -5.43
N GLY A 81 -9.27 33.28 -6.59
CA GLY A 81 -9.95 33.59 -7.85
C GLY A 81 -11.07 32.63 -8.22
N ARG A 82 -11.65 32.87 -9.40
CA ARG A 82 -12.56 31.91 -10.06
C ARG A 82 -11.73 30.92 -10.86
N TRP A 83 -12.14 29.65 -10.86
CA TRP A 83 -11.52 28.65 -11.71
C TRP A 83 -11.73 28.99 -13.19
N GLN A 84 -10.65 29.00 -13.95
CA GLN A 84 -10.65 29.11 -15.40
C GLN A 84 -10.34 27.75 -16.00
N ALA A 85 -11.26 27.19 -16.77
CA ALA A 85 -10.97 26.02 -17.61
C ALA A 85 -9.83 26.38 -18.57
N CYS A 86 -8.79 25.55 -18.63
CA CYS A 86 -7.65 25.80 -19.49
C CYS A 86 -7.09 24.47 -19.98
N ASP A 87 -7.29 24.21 -21.27
CA ASP A 87 -6.74 23.05 -21.93
C ASP A 87 -5.25 23.28 -22.25
N LYS A 88 -4.51 22.18 -22.43
CA LYS A 88 -3.11 22.24 -22.86
C LYS A 88 -3.04 22.87 -24.26
N GLY A 89 -2.21 23.89 -24.41
CA GLY A 89 -2.14 24.70 -25.64
C GLY A 89 -3.01 25.95 -25.62
N GLU A 90 -3.63 26.29 -24.47
CA GLU A 90 -4.33 27.55 -24.27
C GLU A 90 -3.51 28.52 -23.40
N ALA A 91 -3.83 29.81 -23.51
CA ALA A 91 -3.17 30.89 -22.78
C ALA A 91 -4.17 31.88 -22.20
N PHE A 92 -4.01 32.22 -20.92
CA PHE A 92 -4.84 33.20 -20.22
C PHE A 92 -3.98 34.23 -19.48
N ASP A 93 -4.44 35.47 -19.47
CA ASP A 93 -3.91 36.55 -18.64
C ASP A 93 -4.78 36.68 -17.38
N LEU A 94 -4.16 37.15 -16.29
CA LEU A 94 -4.86 37.51 -15.07
C LEU A 94 -4.94 39.03 -14.98
N THR A 95 -6.14 39.59 -15.03
CA THR A 95 -6.32 41.05 -15.01
C THR A 95 -5.99 41.66 -13.65
N ARG A 96 -5.90 42.99 -13.58
CA ARG A 96 -5.76 43.75 -12.32
C ARG A 96 -6.85 43.48 -11.27
N LEU A 97 -7.96 42.85 -11.64
CA LEU A 97 -9.05 42.47 -10.74
C LEU A 97 -8.98 41.00 -10.31
N GLY A 98 -8.00 40.24 -10.79
CA GLY A 98 -7.85 38.81 -10.49
C GLY A 98 -8.76 37.92 -11.34
N GLU A 99 -9.27 38.45 -12.45
CA GLU A 99 -10.13 37.73 -13.41
C GLU A 99 -9.30 37.17 -14.56
N TRP A 100 -9.68 36.00 -15.06
CA TRP A 100 -9.03 35.37 -16.20
C TRP A 100 -9.60 35.88 -17.52
N VAL A 101 -8.73 36.19 -18.47
CA VAL A 101 -9.11 36.57 -19.84
C VAL A 101 -8.19 35.87 -20.84
N PRO A 102 -8.65 35.58 -22.08
CA PRO A 102 -7.78 35.02 -23.10
C PRO A 102 -6.52 35.88 -23.32
N SER A 103 -5.36 35.23 -23.34
CA SER A 103 -4.09 35.94 -23.47
C SER A 103 -3.80 36.33 -24.91
N ARG A 104 -3.04 37.41 -25.09
CA ARG A 104 -2.36 37.73 -26.36
C ARG A 104 -1.00 37.06 -26.50
N THR A 105 -0.49 36.46 -25.42
CA THR A 105 0.73 35.67 -25.42
C THR A 105 0.52 34.41 -26.25
N ALA A 106 1.49 34.08 -27.11
CA ALA A 106 1.42 32.87 -27.90
C ALA A 106 1.34 31.63 -26.97
N PRO A 107 0.34 30.76 -27.14
CA PRO A 107 0.25 29.56 -26.33
C PRO A 107 1.41 28.61 -26.62
N THR A 108 1.92 27.95 -25.59
CA THR A 108 2.92 26.90 -25.76
C THR A 108 2.23 25.54 -25.95
N PRO A 109 2.45 24.82 -27.07
CA PRO A 109 1.80 23.54 -27.31
C PRO A 109 2.05 22.52 -26.20
N GLY A 110 0.98 21.95 -25.65
CA GLY A 110 1.08 20.99 -24.56
C GLY A 110 1.16 21.60 -23.16
N TRP A 111 1.11 22.93 -23.02
CA TRP A 111 1.19 23.66 -21.76
C TRP A 111 -0.03 24.55 -21.56
N MET A 112 -0.45 24.69 -20.31
CA MET A 112 -1.38 25.73 -19.88
C MET A 112 -0.55 26.98 -19.61
N THR A 113 -0.73 28.03 -20.42
CA THR A 113 0.11 29.23 -20.37
C THR A 113 -0.59 30.33 -19.56
N VAL A 114 0.11 30.91 -18.60
CA VAL A 114 -0.29 32.14 -17.92
C VAL A 114 0.55 33.26 -18.52
N GLY A 115 -0.06 34.11 -19.34
CA GLY A 115 0.62 35.14 -20.11
C GLY A 115 1.10 36.28 -19.23
N ASN A 116 0.25 37.28 -19.02
CA ASN A 116 0.53 38.42 -18.16
C ASN A 116 -0.31 38.35 -16.87
N ILE A 117 0.35 38.54 -15.74
CA ILE A 117 -0.30 38.65 -14.43
C ILE A 117 -0.32 40.12 -14.03
N ASP A 118 -1.46 40.79 -14.11
CA ASP A 118 -1.63 42.18 -13.67
C ASP A 118 -2.19 42.30 -12.25
N TYR A 119 -2.61 41.19 -11.64
CA TYR A 119 -3.25 41.20 -10.34
C TYR A 119 -2.24 41.45 -9.20
N GLN A 120 -2.55 42.44 -8.36
CA GLN A 120 -1.79 42.74 -7.16
C GLN A 120 -2.67 42.54 -5.92
N TYR A 121 -2.42 41.47 -5.17
CA TYR A 121 -3.12 41.25 -3.90
C TYR A 121 -2.49 42.12 -2.80
N PRO A 122 -3.28 42.86 -1.99
CA PRO A 122 -2.74 43.72 -0.95
C PRO A 122 -1.92 42.94 0.10
N GLY A 123 -0.72 43.42 0.41
CA GLY A 123 0.11 42.88 1.48
C GLY A 123 0.99 41.68 1.10
N VAL A 124 1.01 41.27 -0.17
CA VAL A 124 1.94 40.27 -0.72
C VAL A 124 2.63 40.80 -1.97
N SER A 125 3.78 40.23 -2.33
CA SER A 125 4.59 40.70 -3.47
C SER A 125 4.10 40.14 -4.81
N GLY A 126 3.35 39.06 -4.76
CA GLY A 126 2.75 38.36 -5.89
C GLY A 126 1.80 37.26 -5.44
N ILE A 127 1.37 36.43 -6.39
CA ILE A 127 0.42 35.35 -6.15
C ILE A 127 1.05 33.99 -6.50
N HIS A 128 0.45 32.93 -5.98
CA HIS A 128 0.79 31.55 -6.33
C HIS A 128 -0.24 31.00 -7.30
N LEU A 129 0.21 30.40 -8.39
CA LEU A 129 -0.66 29.80 -9.38
C LEU A 129 -1.09 28.41 -8.95
N VAL A 130 -2.36 28.10 -9.12
CA VAL A 130 -2.98 26.86 -8.67
C VAL A 130 -3.49 26.13 -9.90
N VAL A 131 -3.10 24.86 -10.03
CA VAL A 131 -3.57 23.97 -11.07
C VAL A 131 -4.56 22.99 -10.48
N GLY A 132 -5.71 22.84 -11.15
CA GLY A 132 -6.77 21.94 -10.74
C GLY A 132 -7.11 20.92 -11.82
N VAL A 133 -7.75 19.83 -11.39
CA VAL A 133 -8.37 18.82 -12.27
C VAL A 133 -9.88 18.85 -12.06
N MET A 134 -10.65 18.76 -13.14
CA MET A 134 -12.11 18.83 -13.06
C MET A 134 -12.67 17.61 -12.33
N ASN A 135 -13.48 17.85 -11.31
CA ASN A 135 -14.32 16.85 -10.68
C ASN A 135 -15.64 16.73 -11.48
N PRO A 136 -15.88 15.60 -12.17
CA PRO A 136 -17.05 15.47 -13.03
C PRO A 136 -18.37 15.42 -12.23
N ALA A 137 -18.33 15.06 -10.95
CA ALA A 137 -19.53 14.97 -10.12
C ALA A 137 -20.04 16.37 -9.70
N THR A 138 -19.14 17.31 -9.45
CA THR A 138 -19.49 18.67 -8.99
C THR A 138 -19.36 19.72 -10.08
N GLY A 139 -18.69 19.41 -11.20
CA GLY A 139 -18.32 20.37 -12.22
C GLY A 139 -17.28 21.40 -11.78
N SER A 140 -16.76 21.28 -10.54
CA SER A 140 -15.72 22.14 -9.98
C SER A 140 -14.33 21.54 -10.19
N TYR A 141 -13.27 22.26 -9.86
CA TYR A 141 -11.90 21.77 -9.95
C TYR A 141 -11.34 21.45 -8.57
N ASP A 142 -10.77 20.25 -8.43
CA ASP A 142 -9.99 19.85 -7.27
C ASP A 142 -8.52 20.24 -7.49
N THR A 143 -7.89 20.82 -6.47
CA THR A 143 -6.51 21.29 -6.59
C THR A 143 -5.55 20.10 -6.67
N ILE A 144 -4.62 20.12 -7.63
CA ILE A 144 -3.60 19.09 -7.82
C ILE A 144 -2.17 19.62 -7.70
N PHE A 145 -1.99 20.94 -7.74
CA PHE A 145 -0.69 21.59 -7.60
C PHE A 145 -0.84 23.08 -7.27
N ILE A 146 0.11 23.62 -6.52
CA ILE A 146 0.28 25.06 -6.31
C ILE A 146 1.73 25.43 -6.60
N ASP A 147 1.98 26.46 -7.40
CA ASP A 147 3.33 26.94 -7.62
C ASP A 147 3.86 27.59 -6.34
N THR A 148 4.97 27.07 -5.83
CA THR A 148 5.62 27.62 -4.63
C THR A 148 6.31 28.95 -4.94
N THR A 149 6.54 29.25 -6.21
CA THR A 149 7.11 30.51 -6.66
C THR A 149 6.02 31.58 -6.61
N GLU A 150 6.30 32.68 -5.91
CA GLU A 150 5.44 33.86 -5.90
C GLU A 150 5.64 34.63 -7.22
N LEU A 151 4.54 34.87 -7.93
CA LEU A 151 4.52 35.54 -9.23
C LEU A 151 4.01 36.98 -9.07
N PRO A 152 4.89 38.00 -9.14
CA PRO A 152 4.52 39.40 -8.99
C PRO A 152 3.79 39.94 -10.23
N PRO A 153 3.16 41.14 -10.15
CA PRO A 153 2.61 41.80 -11.32
C PRO A 153 3.65 41.96 -12.46
N GLY A 154 3.22 41.71 -13.70
CA GLY A 154 4.06 41.70 -14.90
C GLY A 154 4.79 40.37 -15.18
N SER A 155 4.61 39.36 -14.32
CA SER A 155 5.19 38.02 -14.53
C SER A 155 4.28 37.10 -15.34
N SER A 156 4.84 35.93 -15.68
CA SER A 156 4.19 34.88 -16.47
C SER A 156 4.47 33.50 -15.87
N GLY A 157 3.72 32.49 -16.30
CA GLY A 157 3.87 31.11 -15.84
C GLY A 157 3.48 30.09 -16.91
N SER A 158 3.92 28.86 -16.76
CA SER A 158 3.55 27.76 -17.66
C SER A 158 3.47 26.46 -16.91
N TYR A 159 2.38 25.73 -17.10
CA TYR A 159 2.09 24.53 -16.32
C TYR A 159 1.70 23.39 -17.25
N GLN A 160 2.30 22.22 -17.04
CA GLN A 160 1.95 21.00 -17.76
C GLN A 160 1.63 19.89 -16.78
N PRO A 161 0.32 19.67 -16.50
CA PRO A 161 -0.13 18.49 -15.77
C PRO A 161 0.29 17.22 -16.52
N GLN A 162 0.97 16.32 -15.84
CA GLN A 162 1.39 15.04 -16.38
C GLN A 162 0.34 13.97 -16.10
N GLU A 163 0.29 12.95 -16.95
CA GLU A 163 -0.48 11.74 -16.66
C GLU A 163 0.35 10.70 -15.89
N GLU A 164 1.59 11.05 -15.51
CA GLU A 164 2.31 10.36 -14.46
C GLU A 164 1.70 10.69 -13.09
N VAL A 165 1.38 9.65 -12.35
CA VAL A 165 0.88 9.74 -10.98
C VAL A 165 1.73 8.89 -10.06
N LYS A 166 1.92 9.37 -8.83
CA LYS A 166 2.68 8.68 -7.79
C LYS A 166 1.80 8.49 -6.56
N TRP A 167 1.95 7.36 -5.90
CA TRP A 167 1.22 7.05 -4.68
C TRP A 167 2.07 6.31 -3.67
N TRP A 168 1.64 6.37 -2.41
CA TRP A 168 2.30 5.71 -1.29
C TRP A 168 1.33 5.56 -0.11
N LEU A 169 1.74 4.79 0.89
CA LEU A 169 1.09 4.74 2.20
C LEU A 169 1.88 5.57 3.20
N GLU A 170 1.16 6.33 4.03
CA GLU A 170 1.78 7.22 5.02
C GLU A 170 0.98 7.25 6.33
N GLY A 171 1.68 7.16 7.46
CA GLY A 171 1.09 7.24 8.79
C GLY A 171 0.44 8.58 9.11
N SER A 172 -0.71 8.50 9.77
CA SER A 172 -1.55 9.63 10.18
C SER A 172 -1.04 10.42 11.40
N SER A 173 0.08 10.04 12.01
CA SER A 173 0.66 10.71 13.19
C SER A 173 1.37 12.04 12.88
N LEU A 174 1.18 12.60 11.69
CA LEU A 174 1.72 13.91 11.32
C LEU A 174 0.60 14.96 11.26
N THR A 175 0.47 15.74 12.32
CA THR A 175 -0.03 17.12 12.22
C THR A 175 1.13 18.00 11.73
N GLY A 176 1.05 18.45 10.48
CA GLY A 176 2.06 19.32 9.87
C GLY A 176 3.16 18.55 9.14
N SER A 177 3.39 18.93 7.88
CA SER A 177 4.36 18.29 7.00
C SER A 177 5.80 18.53 7.45
N VAL A 178 6.37 17.50 8.03
CA VAL A 178 7.71 17.05 7.66
C VAL A 178 7.51 15.64 7.12
N TYR A 179 8.17 15.30 6.00
CA TYR A 179 8.28 13.92 5.50
C TYR A 179 8.25 12.91 6.65
N SER A 180 7.23 12.06 6.72
CA SER A 180 7.19 11.03 7.76
C SER A 180 8.33 10.04 7.48
N LYS A 181 9.10 9.69 8.52
CA LYS A 181 10.04 8.54 8.47
C LYS A 181 9.30 7.19 8.30
N THR A 182 7.97 7.21 8.36
CA THR A 182 6.99 6.13 8.21
C THR A 182 6.24 6.30 6.89
N ARG A 183 6.98 6.50 5.80
CA ARG A 183 6.47 6.44 4.44
C ARG A 183 6.77 5.05 3.88
N GLY A 184 5.77 4.41 3.29
CA GLY A 184 6.00 3.22 2.47
C GLY A 184 6.79 3.56 1.21
N SER A 185 7.08 2.53 0.40
CA SER A 185 7.64 2.77 -0.93
C SER A 185 6.71 3.61 -1.79
N VAL A 186 7.27 4.22 -2.84
CA VAL A 186 6.51 5.03 -3.79
C VAL A 186 6.19 4.18 -5.01
N GLY A 187 4.91 3.99 -5.27
CA GLY A 187 4.40 3.42 -6.50
C GLY A 187 4.10 4.52 -7.52
N GLY A 188 3.91 4.13 -8.77
CA GLY A 188 3.45 5.05 -9.80
C GLY A 188 3.24 4.35 -11.13
N VAL A 189 2.46 4.99 -11.99
CA VAL A 189 2.29 4.62 -13.40
C VAL A 189 2.21 5.88 -14.25
N ASN A 190 2.57 5.73 -15.52
CA ASN A 190 2.35 6.75 -16.52
C ASN A 190 1.12 6.39 -17.37
N LEU A 191 0.08 7.22 -17.28
CA LEU A 191 -1.20 7.06 -17.98
C LEU A 191 -1.31 7.97 -19.23
N SER A 192 -0.18 8.42 -19.79
CA SER A 192 -0.15 9.22 -21.03
C SER A 192 -0.57 8.40 -22.25
N SER A 193 -0.47 7.08 -22.18
CA SER A 193 -0.89 6.13 -23.22
C SER A 193 -1.76 5.04 -22.59
N PRO A 194 -2.70 4.45 -23.36
CA PRO A 194 -3.52 3.37 -22.83
C PRO A 194 -2.64 2.15 -22.51
N ALA A 195 -3.05 1.38 -21.51
CA ALA A 195 -2.43 0.11 -21.15
C ALA A 195 -2.41 -0.82 -22.38
N PRO A 196 -1.25 -1.35 -22.80
CA PRO A 196 -1.13 -2.17 -24.01
C PRO A 196 -2.06 -3.37 -24.07
N THR A 197 -2.33 -4.02 -22.93
CA THR A 197 -3.16 -5.23 -22.87
C THR A 197 -4.66 -4.94 -22.97
N THR A 198 -5.13 -3.85 -22.35
CA THR A 198 -6.57 -3.56 -22.26
C THR A 198 -7.02 -2.44 -23.18
N ASN A 199 -6.09 -1.69 -23.76
CA ASN A 199 -6.34 -0.46 -24.52
C ASN A 199 -7.16 0.58 -23.72
N LYS A 200 -7.00 0.58 -22.39
CA LYS A 200 -7.67 1.51 -21.48
C LYS A 200 -6.65 2.30 -20.66
N TYR A 201 -7.05 3.46 -20.17
CA TYR A 201 -6.21 4.26 -19.29
C TYR A 201 -6.48 3.96 -17.81
N GLU A 202 -6.38 2.70 -17.45
CA GLU A 202 -6.60 2.23 -16.08
C GLU A 202 -5.55 1.21 -15.67
N TYR A 203 -5.17 1.25 -14.40
CA TYR A 203 -4.26 0.28 -13.77
C TYR A 203 -4.82 -0.12 -12.41
N TRP A 204 -4.52 -1.36 -12.03
CA TRP A 204 -4.79 -1.90 -10.71
C TRP A 204 -3.51 -1.88 -9.89
N THR A 205 -3.62 -1.54 -8.61
CA THR A 205 -2.48 -1.44 -7.69
C THR A 205 -2.81 -2.03 -6.32
N THR A 206 -1.83 -2.68 -5.70
CA THR A 206 -1.87 -3.22 -4.34
C THR A 206 -0.51 -3.04 -3.68
N TYR A 207 -0.52 -2.83 -2.36
CA TYR A 207 0.67 -2.72 -1.54
C TYR A 207 0.91 -4.01 -0.76
N LEU A 208 2.04 -4.64 -1.04
CA LEU A 208 2.48 -5.82 -0.32
C LEU A 208 3.17 -5.38 0.98
N PHE A 209 2.48 -5.51 2.12
CA PHE A 209 2.92 -4.89 3.36
C PHE A 209 4.28 -5.43 3.82
N ASP A 210 4.47 -6.75 3.77
CA ASP A 210 5.67 -7.40 4.28
C ASP A 210 6.92 -7.19 3.40
N SER A 211 6.72 -6.98 2.08
CA SER A 211 7.82 -6.64 1.16
C SER A 211 8.01 -5.12 0.98
N GLY A 212 7.09 -4.33 1.53
CA GLY A 212 7.07 -2.88 1.40
C GLY A 212 7.01 -2.39 -0.05
N SER A 213 6.37 -3.15 -0.95
CA SER A 213 6.46 -2.93 -2.40
C SER A 213 5.08 -2.78 -3.05
N TRP A 214 5.03 -1.97 -4.12
CA TRP A 214 3.83 -1.83 -4.95
C TRP A 214 3.82 -2.82 -6.10
N VAL A 215 2.66 -3.41 -6.38
CA VAL A 215 2.41 -4.21 -7.58
C VAL A 215 1.36 -3.51 -8.43
N ASN A 216 1.65 -3.34 -9.72
CA ASN A 216 0.77 -2.69 -10.67
C ASN A 216 0.44 -3.63 -11.82
N THR A 217 -0.85 -3.81 -12.12
CA THR A 217 -1.32 -4.68 -13.21
C THR A 217 -2.28 -3.93 -14.14
N GLN A 218 -2.30 -4.32 -15.41
CA GLN A 218 -3.18 -3.74 -16.43
C GLN A 218 -4.59 -4.35 -16.40
N THR A 219 -4.74 -5.52 -15.80
CA THR A 219 -5.99 -6.26 -15.69
C THR A 219 -6.42 -6.35 -14.23
N ALA A 220 -7.74 -6.44 -14.03
CA ALA A 220 -8.31 -6.65 -12.72
C ALA A 220 -7.78 -7.93 -12.06
N PRO A 221 -7.56 -7.93 -10.74
CA PRO A 221 -7.36 -9.16 -10.00
C PRO A 221 -8.62 -10.04 -10.15
N PRO A 222 -8.48 -11.37 -10.17
CA PRO A 222 -9.62 -12.28 -10.29
C PRO A 222 -10.72 -12.00 -9.25
N ALA A 223 -11.98 -12.20 -9.62
CA ALA A 223 -13.15 -11.81 -8.82
C ALA A 223 -13.20 -12.39 -7.39
N VAL A 224 -12.54 -13.54 -7.19
CA VAL A 224 -12.37 -14.19 -5.88
C VAL A 224 -11.67 -13.29 -4.86
N TYR A 225 -10.77 -12.43 -5.33
CA TYR A 225 -10.02 -11.50 -4.48
C TYR A 225 -10.82 -10.22 -4.19
N THR A 226 -11.74 -9.83 -5.08
CA THR A 226 -12.60 -8.65 -4.90
C THR A 226 -13.91 -8.95 -4.15
N ALA A 227 -14.21 -10.23 -3.88
CA ALA A 227 -15.41 -10.63 -3.18
C ALA A 227 -15.36 -10.19 -1.70
N PRO A 228 -16.47 -9.70 -1.12
CA PRO A 228 -16.53 -9.51 0.33
C PRO A 228 -16.19 -10.84 1.00
N ILE A 229 -15.28 -10.84 1.98
CA ILE A 229 -15.10 -12.01 2.84
C ILE A 229 -16.48 -12.31 3.41
N PRO A 230 -17.08 -13.49 3.17
CA PRO A 230 -18.33 -13.83 3.81
C PRO A 230 -18.10 -13.72 5.31
N TYR A 231 -18.89 -12.86 5.94
CA TYR A 231 -18.91 -12.70 7.38
C TYR A 231 -19.21 -14.08 7.97
N LEU A 232 -18.16 -14.76 8.42
CA LEU A 232 -18.28 -15.94 9.28
C LEU A 232 -18.71 -15.38 10.63
N GLY A 233 -20.01 -15.08 10.74
CA GLY A 233 -20.65 -14.89 12.01
C GLY A 233 -20.36 -16.12 12.84
N ALA A 234 -19.69 -15.91 13.97
CA ALA A 234 -19.58 -16.91 15.00
C ALA A 234 -20.99 -17.33 15.40
N GLU A 235 -21.44 -18.49 14.94
CA GLU A 235 -22.23 -19.46 15.70
C GLU A 235 -22.51 -20.66 14.80
N ASP A 236 -22.32 -21.84 15.38
CA ASP A 236 -22.65 -23.13 14.79
C ASP A 236 -24.00 -23.11 14.08
N THR A 237 -24.00 -23.33 12.77
CA THR A 237 -25.04 -24.12 12.11
C THR A 237 -24.53 -24.58 10.76
N GLU A 238 -24.70 -25.87 10.53
CA GLU A 238 -24.37 -26.64 9.34
C GLU A 238 -24.56 -25.86 8.03
N LEU A 239 -23.45 -25.50 7.37
CA LEU A 239 -23.45 -25.01 5.99
C LEU A 239 -22.89 -26.09 5.08
N THR A 240 -23.76 -27.03 4.71
CA THR A 240 -23.61 -27.77 3.46
C THR A 240 -23.98 -26.83 2.30
N SER A 241 -23.03 -26.68 1.38
CA SER A 241 -23.20 -26.19 0.01
C SER A 241 -23.72 -24.76 -0.21
N THR A 242 -22.79 -23.83 -0.45
CA THR A 242 -22.76 -22.96 -1.66
C THR A 242 -21.32 -22.46 -1.94
N LEU A 243 -20.34 -23.32 -1.68
CA LEU A 243 -18.90 -23.10 -1.95
C LEU A 243 -18.44 -23.87 -3.20
N ALA A 244 -19.33 -24.05 -4.18
CA ALA A 244 -19.14 -24.98 -5.30
C ALA A 244 -18.44 -24.37 -6.55
N ALA A 245 -17.77 -23.22 -6.45
CA ALA A 245 -17.12 -22.61 -7.62
C ALA A 245 -15.78 -21.89 -7.33
N LEU A 246 -15.10 -22.23 -6.23
CA LEU A 246 -13.65 -22.01 -6.16
C LEU A 246 -12.97 -23.26 -6.72
N PRO A 247 -11.97 -23.15 -7.62
CA PRO A 247 -11.12 -24.30 -7.87
C PRO A 247 -10.51 -24.73 -6.53
N PRO A 248 -10.53 -26.02 -6.17
CA PRO A 248 -10.19 -26.54 -4.84
C PRO A 248 -8.71 -26.41 -4.45
N THR A 249 -7.94 -25.52 -5.09
CA THR A 249 -6.48 -25.57 -5.14
C THR A 249 -5.76 -24.30 -4.69
N VAL A 250 -6.44 -23.24 -4.25
CA VAL A 250 -5.74 -22.04 -3.75
C VAL A 250 -5.67 -22.07 -2.21
N GLN A 251 -4.47 -22.32 -1.68
CA GLN A 251 -4.16 -22.15 -0.26
C GLN A 251 -3.37 -20.84 -0.06
N ILE A 252 -3.81 -20.03 0.91
CA ILE A 252 -3.09 -18.83 1.33
C ILE A 252 -2.13 -19.21 2.45
N ILE A 253 -0.84 -18.98 2.21
CA ILE A 253 0.25 -19.23 3.16
C ILE A 253 0.91 -17.88 3.43
N PRO A 254 0.57 -17.23 4.55
CA PRO A 254 1.19 -15.96 4.89
C PRO A 254 2.68 -16.18 5.18
N TRP A 255 3.54 -15.42 4.49
CA TRP A 255 4.98 -15.39 4.77
C TRP A 255 5.32 -14.17 5.63
N PRO A 256 6.18 -14.28 6.66
CA PRO A 256 6.76 -15.53 7.13
C PRO A 256 5.68 -16.43 7.76
N TRP A 257 5.72 -17.71 7.42
CA TRP A 257 4.87 -18.72 8.04
C TRP A 257 5.43 -19.01 9.42
N ILE A 258 4.62 -18.80 10.44
CA ILE A 258 4.99 -19.01 11.84
C ILE A 258 4.16 -20.15 12.41
N GLY A 259 4.84 -21.11 12.99
CA GLY A 259 4.21 -22.25 13.64
C GLY A 259 5.07 -22.79 14.76
N PHE A 260 4.51 -23.73 15.50
CA PHE A 260 5.24 -24.44 16.54
C PHE A 260 4.81 -25.90 16.60
N ALA A 261 5.75 -26.75 16.97
CA ALA A 261 5.53 -28.16 17.24
C ALA A 261 5.60 -28.40 18.75
N THR A 262 4.59 -29.07 19.30
CA THR A 262 4.60 -29.53 20.69
C THR A 262 4.81 -31.04 20.76
N PHE A 263 5.73 -31.46 21.62
CA PHE A 263 6.07 -32.85 21.87
C PHE A 263 5.47 -33.32 23.19
N SER A 264 5.04 -34.58 23.21
CA SER A 264 4.54 -35.28 24.39
C SER A 264 5.63 -35.65 25.39
N ALA A 265 6.87 -35.88 24.93
CA ALA A 265 8.05 -36.02 25.77
C ALA A 265 9.16 -35.04 25.39
N ALA A 266 9.96 -34.66 26.39
CA ALA A 266 11.07 -33.73 26.21
C ALA A 266 12.18 -34.36 25.36
N VAL A 267 12.63 -33.64 24.32
CA VAL A 267 13.87 -33.97 23.62
C VAL A 267 15.04 -33.76 24.56
N ALA A 268 15.90 -34.77 24.69
CA ALA A 268 17.05 -34.72 25.57
C ALA A 268 17.95 -33.52 25.23
N THR A 269 18.43 -32.78 26.24
CA THR A 269 19.14 -31.51 26.04
C THR A 269 20.37 -31.63 25.14
N PHE A 270 21.08 -32.77 25.20
CA PHE A 270 22.23 -33.03 24.34
C PHE A 270 21.87 -33.33 22.88
N LYS A 271 20.61 -33.70 22.59
CA LYS A 271 20.05 -33.92 21.25
C LYS A 271 19.32 -32.70 20.70
N ALA A 272 18.88 -31.77 21.56
CA ALA A 272 18.09 -30.60 21.17
C ALA A 272 18.76 -29.74 20.09
N ASN A 273 20.08 -29.53 20.18
CA ASN A 273 20.83 -28.80 19.16
C ASN A 273 20.92 -29.58 17.84
N THR A 274 21.09 -30.90 17.89
CA THR A 274 21.12 -31.76 16.70
C THR A 274 19.78 -31.70 15.96
N VAL A 275 18.66 -31.88 16.69
CA VAL A 275 17.30 -31.76 16.13
C VAL A 275 17.09 -30.39 15.49
N LYS A 276 17.46 -29.31 16.19
CA LYS A 276 17.34 -27.95 15.67
C LYS A 276 18.11 -27.78 14.36
N MET A 277 19.37 -28.20 14.32
CA MET A 277 20.20 -28.05 13.12
C MET A 277 19.68 -28.86 11.94
N GLU A 278 19.27 -30.10 12.18
CA GLU A 278 18.75 -30.99 11.13
C GLU A 278 17.45 -30.45 10.53
N VAL A 279 16.48 -30.13 11.39
CA VAL A 279 15.19 -29.57 10.96
C VAL A 279 15.40 -28.24 10.24
N LYS A 280 16.29 -27.38 10.75
CA LYS A 280 16.64 -26.13 10.07
C LYS A 280 17.26 -26.38 8.69
N ALA A 281 18.20 -27.31 8.57
CA ALA A 281 18.88 -27.60 7.31
C ALA A 281 17.90 -28.09 6.22
N GLN A 282 16.95 -28.95 6.58
CA GLN A 282 15.94 -29.44 5.65
C GLN A 282 14.98 -28.35 5.20
N LEU A 283 14.55 -27.49 6.13
CA LEU A 283 13.67 -26.37 5.81
C LEU A 283 14.42 -25.28 5.02
N ASP A 284 15.69 -25.02 5.32
CA ASP A 284 16.55 -24.08 4.58
C ASP A 284 16.76 -24.48 3.13
N ALA A 285 16.68 -25.78 2.80
CA ALA A 285 16.77 -26.23 1.42
C ALA A 285 15.57 -25.77 0.57
N LYS A 286 14.39 -25.61 1.20
CA LYS A 286 13.13 -25.24 0.54
C LYS A 286 12.77 -23.77 0.70
N TYR A 287 13.04 -23.19 1.85
CA TYR A 287 12.55 -21.87 2.25
C TYR A 287 13.68 -20.86 2.48
N THR A 288 13.34 -19.59 2.31
CA THR A 288 14.22 -18.46 2.69
C THR A 288 13.99 -18.09 4.15
N GLY A 289 14.94 -17.42 4.80
CA GLY A 289 14.74 -16.81 6.13
C GLY A 289 14.32 -17.78 7.25
N VAL A 290 14.73 -19.05 7.18
CA VAL A 290 14.30 -20.08 8.14
C VAL A 290 14.90 -19.84 9.52
N SER A 291 14.05 -19.82 10.54
CA SER A 291 14.42 -19.87 11.95
C SER A 291 13.76 -21.06 12.62
N VAL A 292 14.53 -21.78 13.45
CA VAL A 292 14.07 -22.94 14.23
C VAL A 292 14.63 -22.78 15.64
N GLU A 293 13.78 -22.58 16.64
CA GLU A 293 14.21 -22.26 18.00
C GLU A 293 13.39 -23.00 19.05
N TRP A 294 14.05 -23.57 20.06
CA TRP A 294 13.38 -24.17 21.19
C TRP A 294 12.74 -23.10 22.07
N GLU A 295 11.51 -23.33 22.51
CA GLU A 295 10.87 -22.48 23.51
C GLU A 295 11.27 -22.91 24.91
N GLY A 296 12.03 -22.06 25.59
CA GLY A 296 12.55 -22.36 26.92
C GLY A 296 13.52 -23.53 26.95
N THR A 297 13.67 -24.16 28.11
CA THR A 297 14.64 -25.25 28.34
C THR A 297 13.98 -26.62 28.48
N SER A 298 12.66 -26.71 28.31
CA SER A 298 11.90 -27.95 28.54
C SER A 298 12.09 -28.99 27.44
N GLY A 299 12.52 -28.59 26.25
CA GLY A 299 12.66 -29.50 25.10
C GLY A 299 11.33 -30.04 24.57
N THR A 300 10.20 -29.41 24.92
CA THR A 300 8.85 -29.86 24.57
C THR A 300 8.15 -29.00 23.52
N LYS A 301 8.76 -27.88 23.12
CA LYS A 301 8.18 -26.98 22.11
C LYS A 301 9.25 -26.36 21.21
N LEU A 302 9.08 -26.51 19.91
CA LEU A 302 9.98 -26.01 18.87
C LEU A 302 9.23 -25.02 17.98
N ASN A 303 9.74 -23.79 17.88
CA ASN A 303 9.17 -22.71 17.09
C ASN A 303 9.82 -22.62 15.71
N PHE A 304 9.02 -22.32 14.70
CA PHE A 304 9.44 -22.21 13.30
C PHE A 304 9.02 -20.84 12.74
N SER A 305 9.91 -20.25 11.95
CA SER A 305 9.59 -19.14 11.05
C SER A 305 10.17 -19.46 9.69
N LEU A 306 9.32 -19.55 8.67
CA LEU A 306 9.71 -19.86 7.29
C LEU A 306 9.39 -18.66 6.41
N GLY A 307 10.34 -18.20 5.60
CA GLY A 307 10.07 -17.24 4.53
C GLY A 307 9.57 -17.94 3.27
N LYS A 308 9.46 -17.20 2.17
CA LYS A 308 8.98 -17.73 0.89
C LYS A 308 9.82 -18.91 0.37
N PRO A 309 9.25 -19.77 -0.50
CA PRO A 309 10.01 -20.84 -1.16
C PRO A 309 11.20 -20.26 -1.95
N ARG A 310 12.36 -20.92 -1.91
CA ARG A 310 13.59 -20.46 -2.57
C ARG A 310 13.46 -20.39 -4.08
N GLY A 311 12.67 -21.28 -4.67
CA GLY A 311 12.40 -21.32 -6.12
C GLY A 311 11.37 -20.29 -6.60
N ALA A 312 10.70 -19.56 -5.69
CA ALA A 312 9.67 -18.59 -6.08
C ALA A 312 10.29 -17.35 -6.74
N GLU A 313 9.97 -17.14 -8.02
CA GLU A 313 10.40 -15.97 -8.79
C GLU A 313 9.86 -14.67 -8.18
N PHE A 314 10.58 -13.57 -8.35
CA PHE A 314 10.15 -12.27 -7.83
C PHE A 314 8.86 -11.83 -8.54
N GLY A 315 7.77 -11.66 -7.77
CA GLY A 315 6.45 -11.33 -8.30
C GLY A 315 5.57 -12.55 -8.66
N SER A 316 6.02 -13.78 -8.41
CA SER A 316 5.18 -14.97 -8.56
C SER A 316 4.17 -15.11 -7.40
N PHE A 317 3.08 -15.85 -7.62
CA PHE A 317 2.05 -16.10 -6.60
C PHE A 317 2.65 -16.71 -5.31
N GLU A 318 3.61 -17.61 -5.45
CA GLU A 318 4.31 -18.29 -4.34
C GLU A 318 5.16 -17.31 -3.52
N ALA A 319 5.76 -16.31 -4.18
CA ALA A 319 6.50 -15.24 -3.51
C ALA A 319 5.58 -14.26 -2.74
N LEU A 320 4.29 -14.23 -3.11
CA LEU A 320 3.24 -13.40 -2.52
C LEU A 320 2.40 -14.14 -1.47
N GLY A 321 2.74 -15.41 -1.15
CA GLY A 321 2.01 -16.21 -0.16
C GLY A 321 0.80 -16.97 -0.70
N PHE A 322 0.73 -17.22 -2.00
CA PHE A 322 -0.32 -18.00 -2.64
C PHE A 322 0.27 -19.27 -3.26
N SER A 323 -0.23 -20.45 -2.89
CA SER A 323 0.09 -21.69 -3.60
C SER A 323 -1.06 -22.06 -4.54
N LEU A 324 -0.75 -22.25 -5.83
CA LEU A 324 -1.72 -22.55 -6.89
C LEU A 324 -2.15 -24.02 -6.95
N ALA A 325 -1.58 -24.89 -6.11
CA ALA A 325 -1.90 -26.31 -6.09
C ALA A 325 -1.91 -26.84 -4.65
N ALA A 326 -3.00 -27.51 -4.28
CA ALA A 326 -3.07 -28.27 -3.04
C ALA A 326 -1.89 -29.26 -2.97
N GLY A 327 -1.00 -29.09 -1.99
CA GLY A 327 0.12 -29.99 -1.73
C GLY A 327 1.45 -29.67 -2.42
N VAL A 328 1.60 -28.54 -3.12
CA VAL A 328 2.89 -28.15 -3.74
C VAL A 328 3.77 -27.32 -2.80
N ASP A 329 3.19 -26.51 -1.92
CA ASP A 329 3.89 -25.85 -0.82
C ASP A 329 3.01 -25.94 0.43
N ASP A 330 3.23 -26.94 1.29
CA ASP A 330 2.52 -27.08 2.56
C ASP A 330 3.55 -26.98 3.70
N PRO A 331 3.75 -25.79 4.29
CA PRO A 331 4.71 -25.59 5.37
C PRO A 331 4.48 -26.52 6.56
N LYS A 332 3.22 -26.89 6.83
CA LYS A 332 2.91 -27.82 7.92
C LYS A 332 3.36 -29.23 7.56
N ALA A 333 3.12 -29.68 6.33
CA ALA A 333 3.62 -30.97 5.84
C ALA A 333 5.14 -31.01 5.75
N ASP A 334 5.79 -29.91 5.35
CA ASP A 334 7.24 -29.81 5.26
C ASP A 334 7.91 -29.79 6.64
N VAL A 335 7.35 -29.05 7.60
CA VAL A 335 7.79 -29.11 9.00
C VAL A 335 7.60 -30.52 9.54
N ASN A 336 6.48 -31.16 9.25
CA ASN A 336 6.24 -32.54 9.65
C ASN A 336 7.28 -33.50 9.04
N ALA A 337 7.59 -33.39 7.75
CA ALA A 337 8.61 -34.20 7.09
C ALA A 337 10.01 -33.99 7.70
N ALA A 338 10.37 -32.74 8.00
CA ALA A 338 11.64 -32.42 8.65
C ALA A 338 11.74 -33.04 10.06
N LEU A 339 10.65 -32.99 10.84
CA LEU A 339 10.58 -33.64 12.15
C LEU A 339 10.63 -35.17 12.04
N GLN A 340 9.96 -35.77 11.06
CA GLN A 340 10.03 -37.22 10.80
C GLN A 340 11.45 -37.67 10.43
N SER A 341 12.16 -36.86 9.66
CA SER A 341 13.54 -37.17 9.29
C SER A 341 14.49 -37.08 10.49
N ALA A 342 14.33 -36.07 11.36
CA ALA A 342 15.10 -36.03 12.61
C ALA A 342 14.73 -37.18 13.57
N ALA A 343 13.47 -37.64 13.58
CA ALA A 343 13.05 -38.79 14.37
C ALA A 343 13.67 -40.12 13.89
N SER A 344 13.81 -40.32 12.59
CA SER A 344 14.44 -41.53 12.04
C SER A 344 15.94 -41.63 12.33
N GLN A 345 16.60 -40.51 12.66
CA GLN A 345 17.99 -40.47 13.11
C GLN A 345 18.16 -40.82 14.61
N GLY A 346 17.05 -41.08 15.33
CA GLY A 346 17.07 -41.44 16.75
C GLY A 346 17.28 -40.24 17.67
N ASP A 347 16.98 -39.03 17.20
CA ASP A 347 17.12 -37.80 17.99
C ASP A 347 15.87 -37.45 18.79
N PHE A 348 14.75 -38.15 18.56
CA PHE A 348 13.51 -38.07 19.33
C PHE A 348 13.32 -39.29 20.24
N PRO A 349 12.54 -39.15 21.33
CA PRO A 349 12.09 -40.30 22.12
C PRO A 349 11.39 -41.37 21.24
N PRO A 350 11.56 -42.67 21.52
CA PRO A 350 10.89 -43.72 20.75
C PRO A 350 9.36 -43.60 20.83
N GLY A 351 8.69 -43.58 19.67
CA GLY A 351 7.24 -43.47 19.58
C GLY A 351 6.68 -42.06 19.79
N GLU A 352 7.53 -41.03 19.77
CA GLU A 352 7.12 -39.64 19.91
C GLU A 352 6.14 -39.21 18.81
N THR A 353 5.14 -38.41 19.18
CA THR A 353 4.23 -37.75 18.25
C THR A 353 4.22 -36.25 18.56
N TRP A 354 3.97 -35.43 17.54
CA TRP A 354 3.91 -33.99 17.69
C TRP A 354 2.66 -33.40 17.06
N ASN A 355 2.22 -32.29 17.63
CA ASN A 355 1.17 -31.47 17.04
C ASN A 355 1.79 -30.19 16.48
N ILE A 356 1.53 -29.90 15.22
CA ILE A 356 1.96 -28.65 14.57
C ILE A 356 0.77 -27.71 14.49
N THR A 357 0.90 -26.58 15.16
CA THR A 357 -0.09 -25.51 15.20
C THR A 357 0.49 -24.23 14.65
N THR A 358 -0.38 -23.41 14.05
CA THR A 358 -0.06 -22.07 13.59
C THR A 358 -0.75 -21.06 14.49
N ASP A 359 -0.10 -19.93 14.74
CA ASP A 359 -0.79 -18.78 15.31
C ASP A 359 -1.69 -18.18 14.22
N ARG A 360 -2.92 -18.68 14.09
CA ARG A 360 -4.01 -17.85 13.54
C ARG A 360 -4.30 -16.79 14.60
N LEU A 361 -3.98 -15.52 14.29
CA LEU A 361 -4.45 -14.31 14.98
C LEU A 361 -5.47 -14.61 16.10
N VAL A 362 -5.00 -14.83 17.33
CA VAL A 362 -5.90 -15.04 18.47
C VAL A 362 -6.30 -13.67 19.00
N SER A 363 -7.52 -13.27 18.68
CA SER A 363 -8.31 -12.36 19.51
C SER A 363 -8.28 -12.86 20.95
N SER A 364 -7.66 -12.13 21.87
CA SER A 364 -7.75 -12.46 23.30
C SER A 364 -8.50 -11.37 24.05
N SER A 365 -9.82 -11.52 24.07
CA SER A 365 -10.62 -11.14 25.22
C SER A 365 -10.17 -11.96 26.43
N GLY A 366 -9.68 -11.30 27.47
CA GLY A 366 -9.71 -11.77 28.86
C GLY A 366 -8.91 -13.03 29.21
N GLY A 367 -7.70 -12.85 29.74
CA GLY A 367 -6.98 -13.93 30.40
C GLY A 367 -5.63 -13.48 30.92
N LYS A 368 -5.57 -12.99 32.16
CA LYS A 368 -4.31 -12.70 32.86
C LYS A 368 -3.59 -14.01 33.13
N ASN A 369 -2.36 -14.13 32.62
CA ASN A 369 -1.24 -14.98 33.05
C ASN A 369 -0.61 -15.72 31.85
N GLY A 370 0.38 -15.09 31.22
CA GLY A 370 1.26 -15.71 30.22
C GLY A 370 2.66 -15.12 30.33
N ALA A 371 3.69 -15.98 30.32
CA ALA A 371 5.09 -15.69 30.59
C ALA A 371 5.74 -14.73 29.55
N PRO A 372 6.92 -14.14 29.84
CA PRO A 372 7.52 -13.09 29.01
C PRO A 372 8.01 -13.62 27.65
N LEU A 373 7.78 -12.82 26.60
CA LEU A 373 8.33 -13.02 25.26
C LEU A 373 9.87 -12.95 25.26
N PRO A 374 10.57 -13.65 24.34
CA PRO A 374 12.01 -13.60 24.19
C PRO A 374 12.52 -12.17 23.93
N ARG A 375 13.67 -11.83 24.54
CA ARG A 375 14.32 -10.51 24.40
C ARG A 375 14.59 -10.18 22.93
N GLY A 376 13.88 -9.18 22.41
CA GLY A 376 14.04 -8.66 21.05
C GLY A 376 12.75 -8.09 20.45
N MET A 377 11.59 -8.54 20.92
CA MET A 377 10.30 -7.96 20.56
C MET A 377 9.89 -6.89 21.58
N ARG A 378 9.85 -5.62 21.16
CA ARG A 378 9.27 -4.55 21.99
C ARG A 378 7.75 -4.73 22.04
N GLN A 379 7.25 -4.87 23.26
CA GLN A 379 5.84 -4.80 23.63
C GLN A 379 5.25 -3.46 23.16
N ILE A 380 4.28 -3.49 22.25
CA ILE A 380 3.43 -2.32 21.99
C ILE A 380 2.34 -2.35 23.05
N ALA A 381 2.32 -1.32 23.89
CA ALA A 381 1.42 -1.19 25.03
C ALA A 381 -0.05 -1.25 24.59
N ALA A 382 -0.85 -2.04 25.31
CA ALA A 382 -2.30 -1.95 25.29
C ALA A 382 -2.71 -0.65 26.01
N ILE A 383 -3.53 0.17 25.34
CA ILE A 383 -4.28 1.25 25.99
C ILE A 383 -5.56 0.62 26.53
N SER A 384 -5.71 0.61 27.85
CA SER A 384 -6.95 0.26 28.53
C SER A 384 -8.00 1.35 28.31
N ASN A 385 -9.16 1.00 27.77
CA ASN A 385 -10.33 1.86 27.84
C ASN A 385 -10.83 1.88 29.28
N GLY A 386 -10.75 3.05 29.91
CA GLY A 386 -11.47 3.39 31.13
C GLY A 386 -12.72 4.17 30.75
N TYR A 387 -13.87 3.61 31.15
CA TYR A 387 -15.26 4.07 31.07
C TYR A 387 -16.00 3.84 29.76
#